data_AF-A0A834EM84-F1
#
_entry.id   AF-A0A834EM84-F1
#
_cell.length_a   1.000
_cell.length_b   1.000
_cell.length_c   1.000
_cell.angle_alpha   90.00
_cell.angle_beta   90.00
_cell.angle_gamma   90.00
#
_symmetry.space_group_name_H-M   'P 1'
#
loop_
_entity.id
_entity.type
_entity.pdbx_description
1 polymer ?
#
loop_
_entity_poly.entity_id
_entity_poly.type
_entity_poly.pdbx_seq_one_letter_code
_entity_poly.pdbx_strand_id
1 'polypeptide(L)'
;MLDVVDSCSMLYRLQMEGVSVGDRWQAVLPVTRKHSRDHVLLFNDAHFLMASLGARDAQTTQELLATLQDVSESPGENCQHLLARDVGLPLCRALVEAENGNPDRVVELLLPIRYRVVQIGGSNAQRDVFNQLLIHAALRCGAGAHRNLARSLLMERDALRPNSPLTARLMRKAASVHLLQ
;
A
#
# COMPACT_ATOMS: atom_id res chain seq x y z
N MET A 1 -13.86 -4.25 -12.46
CA MET A 1 -12.61 -3.88 -11.76
C MET A 1 -12.76 -3.73 -10.26
N LEU A 2 -13.90 -3.23 -9.74
CA LEU A 2 -14.09 -3.05 -8.30
C LEU A 2 -13.88 -4.34 -7.48
N ASP A 3 -14.46 -5.46 -7.91
CA ASP A 3 -14.31 -6.76 -7.22
C ASP A 3 -12.84 -7.24 -7.15
N VAL A 4 -12.05 -6.89 -8.16
CA VAL A 4 -10.62 -7.25 -8.24
C VAL A 4 -9.80 -6.39 -7.27
N VAL A 5 -10.09 -5.09 -7.21
CA VAL A 5 -9.50 -4.18 -6.22
C VAL A 5 -9.83 -4.65 -4.80
N ASP A 6 -11.09 -5.02 -4.53
CA ASP A 6 -11.51 -5.55 -3.22
C ASP A 6 -10.77 -6.85 -2.88
N SER A 7 -10.62 -7.74 -3.85
CA SER A 7 -9.84 -8.98 -3.69
C SER A 7 -8.39 -8.69 -3.35
N CYS A 8 -7.73 -7.76 -4.07
CA CYS A 8 -6.36 -7.36 -3.78
C CYS A 8 -6.25 -6.76 -2.37
N SER A 9 -7.17 -5.86 -2.01
CA SER A 9 -7.25 -5.22 -0.70
C SER A 9 -7.43 -6.25 0.44
N MET A 10 -8.25 -7.27 0.25
CA MET A 10 -8.48 -8.33 1.24
C MET A 10 -7.25 -9.22 1.39
N LEU A 11 -6.70 -9.73 0.28
CA LEU A 11 -5.53 -10.61 0.29
C LEU A 11 -4.31 -9.92 0.92
N TYR A 12 -4.09 -8.65 0.58
CA TYR A 12 -2.98 -7.89 1.15
C TYR A 12 -3.11 -7.73 2.67
N ARG A 13 -4.32 -7.49 3.20
CA ARG A 13 -4.58 -7.41 4.65
C ARG A 13 -4.35 -8.74 5.36
N LEU A 14 -4.81 -9.84 4.77
CA LEU A 14 -4.57 -11.18 5.29
C LEU A 14 -3.06 -11.46 5.38
N GLN A 15 -2.33 -11.17 4.31
CA GLN A 15 -0.87 -11.34 4.27
C GLN A 15 -0.14 -10.47 5.30
N MET A 16 -0.52 -9.20 5.47
CA MET A 16 0.05 -8.31 6.49
C MET A 16 -0.16 -8.82 7.93
N GLU A 17 -1.22 -9.58 8.16
CA GLU A 17 -1.55 -10.23 9.44
C GLU A 17 -0.96 -11.64 9.56
N GLY A 18 -0.13 -12.06 8.61
CA GLY A 18 0.52 -13.37 8.61
C GLY A 18 -0.39 -14.54 8.24
N VAL A 19 -1.57 -14.27 7.69
CA VAL A 19 -2.47 -15.32 7.17
C VAL A 19 -1.95 -15.81 5.83
N SER A 20 -1.79 -17.14 5.70
CA SER A 20 -1.45 -17.76 4.42
C SER A 20 -2.59 -17.58 3.42
N VAL A 21 -2.29 -16.89 2.32
CA VAL A 21 -3.26 -16.66 1.22
C VAL A 21 -3.22 -17.76 0.16
N GLY A 22 -2.26 -18.69 0.21
CA GLY A 22 -2.08 -19.77 -0.77
C GLY A 22 -1.98 -19.22 -2.20
N ASP A 23 -2.61 -19.91 -3.16
CA ASP A 23 -2.54 -19.57 -4.59
C ASP A 23 -3.54 -18.47 -5.02
N ARG A 24 -4.13 -17.74 -4.07
CA ARG A 24 -5.19 -16.75 -4.37
C ARG A 24 -4.68 -15.59 -5.21
N TRP A 25 -3.41 -15.21 -5.07
CA TRP A 25 -2.83 -14.18 -5.93
C TRP A 25 -2.71 -14.63 -7.39
N GLN A 26 -2.39 -15.90 -7.63
CA GLN A 26 -2.32 -16.50 -8.97
C GLN A 26 -3.70 -16.52 -9.65
N ALA A 27 -4.80 -16.58 -8.87
CA ALA A 27 -6.15 -16.46 -9.41
C ALA A 27 -6.52 -15.02 -9.81
N VAL A 28 -5.94 -14.01 -9.14
CA VAL A 28 -6.23 -12.58 -9.40
C VAL A 28 -5.39 -12.02 -10.55
N LEU A 29 -4.12 -12.43 -10.65
CA LEU A 29 -3.15 -11.92 -11.61
C LEU A 29 -3.62 -11.93 -13.08
N PRO A 30 -4.27 -12.98 -13.62
CA PRO A 30 -4.69 -13.00 -15.03
C PRO A 30 -5.69 -11.89 -15.38
N VAL A 31 -6.42 -11.37 -14.39
CA VAL A 31 -7.36 -10.26 -14.56
C VAL A 31 -6.59 -8.94 -14.55
N THR A 32 -5.70 -8.73 -13.59
CA THR A 32 -4.97 -7.45 -13.43
C THR A 32 -3.86 -7.25 -14.46
N ARG A 33 -3.18 -8.31 -14.88
CA ARG A 33 -2.06 -8.25 -15.83
C ARG A 33 -2.43 -7.57 -17.15
N LYS A 34 -3.68 -7.70 -17.60
CA LYS A 34 -4.17 -7.08 -18.84
C LYS A 34 -4.20 -5.55 -18.78
N HIS A 35 -4.07 -4.99 -17.59
CA HIS A 35 -4.22 -3.57 -17.28
C HIS A 35 -2.93 -2.94 -16.74
N SER A 36 -1.79 -3.63 -16.85
CA SER A 36 -0.48 -3.16 -16.35
C SER A 36 -0.06 -1.81 -16.94
N ARG A 37 -0.54 -1.48 -18.14
CA ARG A 37 -0.17 -0.29 -18.92
C ARG A 37 -1.26 0.78 -18.99
N ASP A 38 -2.42 0.55 -18.35
CA ASP A 38 -3.63 1.36 -18.56
C ASP A 38 -3.51 2.76 -17.93
N HIS A 39 -3.06 2.83 -16.67
CA HIS A 39 -2.88 4.07 -15.89
C HIS A 39 -4.09 5.02 -15.90
N VAL A 40 -5.30 4.46 -15.96
CA VAL A 40 -6.56 5.23 -15.97
C VAL A 40 -6.88 5.77 -14.57
N LEU A 41 -6.57 5.00 -13.52
CA LEU A 41 -6.70 5.41 -12.12
C LEU A 41 -5.49 4.85 -11.35
N LEU A 42 -4.69 5.71 -10.75
CA LEU A 42 -3.51 5.29 -9.97
C LEU A 42 -3.90 4.41 -8.77
N PHE A 43 -5.12 4.59 -8.26
CA PHE A 43 -5.69 3.72 -7.25
C PHE A 43 -5.82 2.27 -7.73
N ASN A 44 -6.23 2.05 -8.99
CA ASN A 44 -6.29 0.70 -9.56
C ASN A 44 -4.88 0.14 -9.80
N ASP A 45 -3.95 0.96 -10.31
CA ASP A 45 -2.56 0.56 -10.55
C ASP A 45 -1.91 0.01 -9.27
N ALA A 46 -2.10 0.69 -8.13
CA ALA A 46 -1.60 0.22 -6.84
C ALA A 46 -2.14 -1.16 -6.45
N HIS A 47 -3.41 -1.47 -6.75
CA HIS A 47 -4.00 -2.78 -6.46
C HIS A 47 -3.57 -3.83 -7.48
N PHE A 48 -3.39 -3.47 -8.75
CA PHE A 48 -2.87 -4.39 -9.78
C PHE A 48 -1.42 -4.78 -9.49
N LEU A 49 -0.63 -3.84 -8.97
CA LEU A 49 0.72 -4.10 -8.50
C LEU A 49 0.73 -5.05 -7.29
N MET A 50 -0.21 -4.94 -6.35
CA MET A 50 -0.34 -5.93 -5.27
C MET A 50 -0.54 -7.35 -5.83
N ALA A 51 -1.34 -7.50 -6.89
CA ALA A 51 -1.57 -8.79 -7.50
C ALA A 51 -0.31 -9.37 -8.17
N SER A 52 0.47 -8.56 -8.89
CA SER A 52 1.72 -9.04 -9.49
C SER A 52 2.79 -9.36 -8.45
N LEU A 53 2.92 -8.53 -7.39
CA LEU A 53 3.83 -8.79 -6.27
C LEU A 53 3.45 -10.08 -5.55
N GLY A 54 2.18 -10.22 -5.13
CA GLY A 54 1.70 -11.40 -4.41
C GLY A 54 1.79 -12.69 -5.23
N ALA A 55 1.65 -12.60 -6.55
CA ALA A 55 1.81 -13.73 -7.46
C ALA A 55 3.27 -14.00 -7.88
N ARG A 56 4.23 -13.17 -7.42
CA ARG A 56 5.66 -13.21 -7.76
C ARG A 56 5.94 -13.05 -9.26
N ASP A 57 5.13 -12.24 -9.92
CA ASP A 57 5.25 -11.96 -11.35
C ASP A 57 6.08 -10.68 -11.58
N ALA A 58 7.40 -10.86 -11.63
CA ALA A 58 8.35 -9.76 -11.80
C ALA A 58 8.15 -9.01 -13.11
N GLN A 59 7.77 -9.70 -14.19
CA GLN A 59 7.56 -9.08 -15.50
C GLN A 59 6.44 -8.04 -15.45
N THR A 60 5.26 -8.43 -14.95
CA THR A 60 4.11 -7.50 -14.83
C THR A 60 4.40 -6.37 -13.85
N THR A 61 5.11 -6.66 -12.75
CA THR A 61 5.53 -5.65 -11.77
C THR A 61 6.44 -4.58 -12.40
N GLN A 62 7.44 -5.01 -13.16
CA GLN A 62 8.37 -4.12 -13.85
C GLN A 62 7.67 -3.33 -14.96
N GLU A 63 6.80 -3.99 -15.74
CA GLU A 63 6.04 -3.32 -16.79
C GLU A 63 5.20 -2.18 -16.22
N LEU A 64 4.39 -2.46 -15.20
CA LEU A 64 3.51 -1.45 -14.59
C LEU A 64 4.31 -0.26 -14.05
N LEU A 65 5.42 -0.51 -13.35
CA LEU A 65 6.27 0.56 -12.82
C LEU A 65 6.94 1.37 -13.92
N ALA A 66 7.41 0.73 -15.00
CA ALA A 66 8.06 1.39 -16.12
C ALA A 66 7.06 2.27 -16.89
N THR A 67 5.90 1.74 -17.25
CA THR A 67 4.90 2.53 -17.99
C THR A 67 4.27 3.61 -17.12
N LEU A 68 4.16 3.39 -15.81
CA LEU A 68 3.75 4.43 -14.88
C LEU A 68 4.78 5.55 -14.78
N GLN A 69 6.07 5.23 -14.86
CA GLN A 69 7.15 6.21 -14.92
C GLN A 69 7.05 7.04 -16.20
N ASP A 70 6.84 6.40 -17.36
CA ASP A 70 6.71 7.08 -18.65
C ASP A 70 5.55 8.11 -18.65
N VAL A 71 4.36 7.73 -18.17
CA VAL A 71 3.22 8.66 -18.10
C VAL A 71 3.42 9.77 -17.06
N SER A 72 4.25 9.54 -16.05
CA SER A 72 4.57 10.57 -15.05
C SER A 72 5.49 11.67 -15.59
N GLU A 73 6.30 11.35 -16.62
CA GLU A 73 7.23 12.29 -17.25
C GLU A 73 6.54 13.16 -18.30
N SER A 74 5.49 12.64 -18.95
CA SER A 74 4.70 13.34 -19.96
C SER A 74 3.20 13.26 -19.67
N PRO A 75 2.71 13.85 -18.57
CA PRO A 75 1.34 13.65 -18.10
C PRO A 75 0.26 14.35 -18.94
N GLY A 76 0.64 15.29 -19.80
CA GLY A 76 -0.29 16.15 -20.53
C GLY A 76 -1.29 16.83 -19.58
N GLU A 77 -2.58 16.76 -19.91
CA GLU A 77 -3.68 17.30 -19.11
C GLU A 77 -4.38 16.24 -18.25
N ASN A 78 -3.89 14.98 -18.24
CA ASN A 78 -4.54 13.90 -17.50
C ASN A 78 -4.31 14.06 -15.99
N CYS A 79 -5.39 14.24 -15.24
CA CYS A 79 -5.34 14.50 -13.79
C CYS A 79 -4.70 13.36 -12.99
N GLN A 80 -4.82 12.09 -13.42
CA GLN A 80 -4.16 10.97 -12.76
C GLN A 80 -2.67 10.95 -13.08
N HIS A 81 -2.29 11.21 -14.32
CA HIS A 81 -0.87 11.23 -14.71
C HIS A 81 -0.13 12.39 -14.04
N LEU A 82 -0.78 13.54 -13.84
CA LEU A 82 -0.26 14.65 -13.05
C LEU A 82 0.05 14.27 -11.58
N LEU A 83 -0.65 13.27 -11.04
CA LEU A 83 -0.42 12.73 -9.69
C LEU A 83 0.56 11.56 -9.68
N ALA A 84 0.95 11.02 -10.84
CA ALA A 84 1.77 9.82 -10.94
C ALA A 84 3.14 10.01 -10.28
N ARG A 85 3.81 11.13 -10.56
CA ARG A 85 5.13 11.42 -9.98
C ARG A 85 5.10 11.58 -8.46
N ASP A 86 4.12 12.31 -7.96
CA ASP A 86 4.12 12.78 -6.58
C ASP A 86 3.32 11.89 -5.62
N VAL A 87 2.45 11.01 -6.12
CA VAL A 87 1.61 10.11 -5.31
C VAL A 87 1.64 8.68 -5.83
N GLY A 88 1.40 8.46 -7.13
CA GLY A 88 1.28 7.12 -7.72
C GLY A 88 2.56 6.28 -7.61
N LEU A 89 3.68 6.81 -8.09
CA LEU A 89 4.99 6.16 -8.08
C LEU A 89 5.52 5.93 -6.66
N PRO A 90 5.51 6.91 -5.72
CA PRO A 90 5.91 6.64 -4.35
C PRO A 90 5.06 5.54 -3.68
N LEU A 91 3.74 5.53 -3.92
CA LEU A 91 2.84 4.48 -3.43
C LEU A 91 3.21 3.11 -4.00
N CYS A 92 3.39 3.00 -5.31
CA CYS A 92 3.74 1.75 -5.98
C CYS A 92 5.12 1.23 -5.55
N ARG A 93 6.11 2.13 -5.44
CA ARG A 93 7.45 1.78 -4.95
C ARG A 93 7.40 1.31 -3.49
N ALA A 94 6.59 1.92 -2.64
CA ALA A 94 6.44 1.46 -1.27
C ALA A 94 5.87 0.03 -1.19
N LEU A 95 4.96 -0.36 -2.08
CA LEU A 95 4.46 -1.74 -2.14
C LEU A 95 5.58 -2.72 -2.50
N VAL A 96 6.46 -2.36 -3.43
CA VAL A 96 7.63 -3.17 -3.80
C VAL A 96 8.60 -3.30 -2.64
N GLU A 97 8.89 -2.20 -1.94
CA GLU A 97 9.77 -2.21 -0.76
C GLU A 97 9.19 -3.01 0.41
N ALA A 98 7.86 -3.04 0.53
CA ALA A 98 7.17 -3.87 1.51
C ALA A 98 7.37 -5.38 1.22
N GLU A 99 7.27 -5.77 -0.06
CA GLU A 99 7.53 -7.16 -0.50
C GLU A 99 9.01 -7.53 -0.32
N ASN A 100 9.93 -6.60 -0.58
CA ASN A 100 11.37 -6.79 -0.36
C ASN A 100 11.79 -6.80 1.12
N GLY A 101 10.88 -6.49 2.04
CA GLY A 101 11.16 -6.50 3.47
C GLY A 101 11.92 -5.28 3.99
N ASN A 102 11.78 -4.12 3.34
CA ASN A 102 12.47 -2.87 3.66
C ASN A 102 11.55 -1.85 4.37
N PRO A 103 11.20 -2.04 5.65
CA PRO A 103 10.20 -1.22 6.34
C PRO A 103 10.56 0.26 6.42
N ASP A 104 11.83 0.61 6.59
CA ASP A 104 12.27 2.00 6.65
C ASP A 104 11.99 2.72 5.32
N ARG A 105 12.25 2.04 4.19
CA ARG A 105 11.98 2.59 2.86
C ARG A 105 10.49 2.74 2.57
N VAL A 106 9.67 1.81 3.05
CA VAL A 106 8.20 1.93 2.99
C VAL A 106 7.73 3.19 3.71
N VAL A 107 8.25 3.45 4.92
CA VAL A 107 7.92 4.66 5.69
C VAL A 107 8.34 5.92 4.95
N GLU A 108 9.59 5.98 4.45
CA GLU A 108 10.10 7.13 3.69
C GLU A 108 9.24 7.47 2.47
N LEU A 109 8.71 6.46 1.78
CA LEU A 109 7.91 6.63 0.57
C LEU A 109 6.45 6.97 0.87
N LEU A 110 5.84 6.32 1.87
CA LEU A 110 4.40 6.51 2.16
C LEU A 110 4.10 7.68 3.08
N LEU A 111 4.96 7.94 4.08
CA LEU A 111 4.67 8.95 5.10
C LEU A 111 4.44 10.35 4.52
N PRO A 112 5.21 10.83 3.51
CA PRO A 112 5.01 12.15 2.91
C PRO A 112 3.71 12.26 2.10
N ILE A 113 3.21 11.14 1.55
CA ILE A 113 2.04 11.14 0.66
C ILE A 113 0.75 10.70 1.37
N ARG A 114 0.78 10.27 2.63
CA ARG A 114 -0.35 9.59 3.30
C ARG A 114 -1.69 10.34 3.23
N TYR A 115 -1.67 11.67 3.36
CA TYR A 115 -2.88 12.49 3.26
C TYR A 115 -3.27 12.84 1.82
N ARG A 116 -2.34 12.67 0.86
CA ARG A 116 -2.56 12.86 -0.58
C ARG A 116 -3.09 11.62 -1.28
N VAL A 117 -3.03 10.44 -0.66
CA VAL A 117 -3.59 9.19 -1.22
C VAL A 117 -5.10 9.31 -1.53
N VAL A 118 -5.82 10.25 -0.91
CA VAL A 118 -7.22 10.51 -1.28
C VAL A 118 -7.35 11.06 -2.72
N GLN A 119 -6.33 11.74 -3.24
CA GLN A 119 -6.33 12.39 -4.57
C GLN A 119 -6.37 11.38 -5.72
N ILE A 120 -5.90 10.15 -5.51
CA ILE A 120 -5.91 9.09 -6.53
C ILE A 120 -7.26 8.35 -6.64
N GLY A 121 -8.27 8.76 -5.86
CA GLY A 121 -9.60 8.17 -5.90
C GLY A 121 -9.72 6.85 -5.13
N GLY A 122 -10.76 6.07 -5.43
CA GLY A 122 -11.12 4.82 -4.73
C GLY A 122 -12.02 5.01 -3.51
N SER A 123 -12.30 3.93 -2.78
CA SER A 123 -13.10 4.00 -1.55
C SER A 123 -12.24 4.26 -0.29
N ASN A 124 -12.87 4.79 0.76
CA ASN A 124 -12.24 4.95 2.08
C ASN A 124 -11.77 3.61 2.67
N ALA A 125 -12.56 2.54 2.47
CA ALA A 125 -12.23 1.22 2.97
C ALA A 125 -10.99 0.65 2.25
N GLN A 126 -10.93 0.74 0.93
CA GLN A 126 -9.80 0.23 0.16
C GLN A 126 -8.52 1.02 0.43
N ARG A 127 -8.56 2.37 0.40
CA ARG A 127 -7.40 3.22 0.71
C ARG A 127 -6.80 2.97 2.10
N ASP A 128 -7.61 2.49 3.04
CA ASP A 128 -7.13 2.16 4.38
C ASP A 128 -6.01 1.11 4.38
N VAL A 129 -5.90 0.28 3.32
CA VAL A 129 -4.82 -0.71 3.20
C VAL A 129 -3.45 -0.06 3.19
N PHE A 130 -3.33 1.13 2.60
CA PHE A 130 -2.07 1.87 2.53
C PHE A 130 -1.70 2.48 3.88
N ASN A 131 -2.69 2.95 4.65
CA ASN A 131 -2.48 3.38 6.03
C ASN A 131 -2.09 2.21 6.94
N GLN A 132 -2.72 1.05 6.77
CA GLN A 132 -2.33 -0.17 7.47
C GLN A 132 -0.89 -0.56 7.11
N LEU A 133 -0.51 -0.56 5.84
CA LEU A 133 0.86 -0.82 5.40
C LEU A 133 1.87 0.12 6.07
N LEU A 134 1.59 1.43 6.09
CA LEU A 134 2.45 2.41 6.77
C LEU A 134 2.61 2.11 8.27
N ILE A 135 1.52 1.77 8.97
CA ILE A 135 1.58 1.37 10.39
C ILE A 135 2.41 0.09 10.56
N HIS A 136 2.17 -0.94 9.75
CA HIS A 136 2.92 -2.20 9.81
C HIS A 136 4.41 -1.99 9.53
N ALA A 137 4.75 -1.12 8.58
CA ALA A 137 6.14 -0.76 8.29
C ALA A 137 6.77 -0.02 9.48
N ALA A 138 6.10 1.00 10.03
CA ALA A 138 6.60 1.75 11.19
C ALA A 138 6.82 0.85 12.43
N LEU A 139 5.97 -0.16 12.65
CA LEU A 139 6.13 -1.15 13.72
C LEU A 139 7.36 -2.06 13.53
N ARG A 140 7.87 -2.21 12.30
CA ARG A 140 9.00 -3.08 11.95
C ARG A 140 10.31 -2.33 11.76
N CYS A 141 10.29 -0.99 11.76
CA CYS A 141 11.49 -0.18 11.60
C CYS A 141 12.44 -0.35 12.80
N GLY A 142 13.74 -0.48 12.54
CA GLY A 142 14.76 -0.63 13.59
C GLY A 142 15.21 0.68 14.23
N ALA A 143 15.06 1.80 13.52
CA ALA A 143 15.51 3.11 13.97
C ALA A 143 14.62 3.70 15.08
N GLY A 144 15.24 4.27 16.12
CA GLY A 144 14.53 4.88 17.26
C GLY A 144 13.52 5.96 16.86
N ALA A 145 13.80 6.73 15.80
CA ALA A 145 12.91 7.77 15.29
C ALA A 145 11.57 7.21 14.75
N HIS A 146 11.57 6.00 14.19
CA HIS A 146 10.37 5.36 13.64
C HIS A 146 9.48 4.72 14.71
N ARG A 147 9.99 4.55 15.93
CA ARG A 147 9.21 4.05 17.08
C ARG A 147 8.10 5.01 17.49
N ASN A 148 8.42 6.29 17.61
CA ASN A 148 7.45 7.34 17.93
C ASN A 148 6.42 7.53 16.82
N LEU A 149 6.82 7.26 15.57
CA LEU A 149 5.93 7.33 14.42
C LEU A 149 4.82 6.27 14.51
N ALA A 150 5.16 5.00 14.77
CA ALA A 150 4.16 3.94 14.88
C ALA A 150 3.11 4.24 15.98
N ARG A 151 3.56 4.75 17.14
CA ARG A 151 2.69 5.23 18.22
C ARG A 151 1.74 6.33 17.72
N SER A 152 2.29 7.36 17.09
CA SER A 152 1.51 8.51 16.61
C SER A 152 0.44 8.10 15.59
N LEU A 153 0.82 7.26 14.61
CA LEU A 153 -0.10 6.74 13.59
C LEU A 153 -1.23 5.89 14.21
N LEU A 154 -0.92 5.10 15.24
CA LEU A 154 -1.92 4.28 15.93
C LEU A 154 -2.89 5.13 16.75
N MET A 155 -2.41 6.17 17.44
CA MET A 155 -3.26 7.10 18.18
C MET A 155 -4.18 7.89 17.25
N GLU A 156 -3.65 8.39 16.12
CA GLU A 156 -4.45 9.04 15.07
C GLU A 156 -5.53 8.09 14.54
N ARG A 157 -5.16 6.83 14.26
CA ARG A 157 -6.11 5.81 13.79
C ARG A 157 -7.21 5.51 14.81
N ASP A 158 -6.87 5.39 16.10
CA ASP A 158 -7.83 5.11 17.16
C ASP A 158 -8.87 6.24 17.29
N ALA A 159 -8.41 7.49 17.21
CA ALA A 159 -9.28 8.66 17.20
C ALA A 159 -10.23 8.69 15.97
N LEU A 160 -9.73 8.32 14.78
CA LEU A 160 -10.52 8.31 13.55
C LEU A 160 -11.42 7.08 13.40
N ARG A 161 -11.10 5.98 14.09
CA ARG A 161 -11.80 4.69 14.00
C ARG A 161 -11.98 4.09 15.40
N PRO A 162 -12.78 4.74 16.27
CA PRO A 162 -12.98 4.28 17.64
C PRO A 162 -13.54 2.86 17.65
N ASN A 163 -13.14 2.07 18.65
CA ASN A 163 -13.56 0.68 18.85
C ASN A 163 -13.16 -0.29 17.71
N SER A 164 -12.19 0.05 16.87
CA SER A 164 -11.71 -0.85 15.83
C SER A 164 -10.91 -2.04 16.43
N PRO A 165 -11.36 -3.31 16.24
CA PRO A 165 -10.62 -4.47 16.75
C PRO A 165 -9.22 -4.60 16.14
N LEU A 166 -9.06 -4.18 14.88
CA LEU A 166 -7.77 -4.13 14.20
C LEU A 166 -6.83 -3.13 14.89
N THR A 167 -7.29 -1.90 15.14
CA THR A 167 -6.47 -0.89 15.83
C THR A 167 -6.06 -1.37 17.22
N ALA A 168 -7.01 -1.91 18.01
CA ALA A 168 -6.70 -2.48 19.32
C ALA A 168 -5.65 -3.61 19.26
N ARG A 169 -5.72 -4.47 18.24
CA ARG A 169 -4.71 -5.52 18.02
C ARG A 169 -3.34 -4.94 17.68
N LEU A 170 -3.28 -3.94 16.79
CA LEU A 170 -2.01 -3.30 16.41
C LEU A 170 -1.38 -2.51 17.57
N MET A 171 -2.20 -1.87 18.43
CA MET A 171 -1.71 -1.22 19.65
C MET A 171 -1.12 -2.24 20.64
N ARG A 172 -1.75 -3.41 20.83
CA ARG A 172 -1.15 -4.49 21.64
C ARG A 172 0.18 -4.96 21.07
N LYS A 173 0.28 -5.10 19.74
CA LYS A 173 1.54 -5.43 19.06
C LYS A 173 2.61 -4.37 19.32
N ALA A 174 2.26 -3.08 19.23
CA ALA A 174 3.16 -1.98 19.54
C ALA A 174 3.63 -1.99 21.01
N ALA A 175 2.75 -2.30 21.97
CA ALA A 175 3.13 -2.45 23.37
C ALA A 175 4.18 -3.56 23.58
N SER A 176 4.02 -4.71 22.90
CA SER A 176 4.98 -5.83 23.02
C SER A 176 6.37 -5.54 22.47
N VAL A 177 6.51 -4.56 21.57
CA VAL A 177 7.80 -4.11 21.04
C VAL A 177 8.35 -2.86 21.77
N HIS A 178 7.87 -2.58 22.98
CA HIS A 178 8.24 -1.43 23.83
C HIS A 178 7.98 -0.06 23.17
N LEU A 179 7.03 0.03 22.24
CA LEU A 179 6.70 1.28 21.53
C LEU A 179 5.67 2.16 22.22
N LEU A 180 5.06 1.70 23.33
CA LEU A 180 4.02 2.42 24.08
C LEU A 180 4.37 2.68 25.55
N GLN A 181 5.56 2.30 26.01
CA GLN A 181 6.13 2.73 27.30
C GLN A 181 6.68 4.16 27.17
#